data_AF-A0A945WIU9-F1
#
_entry.id   AF-A0A945WIU9-F1
#
_cell.length_a   1.000
_cell.length_b   1.000
_cell.length_c   1.000
_cell.angle_alpha   90.00
_cell.angle_beta   90.00
_cell.angle_gamma   90.00
#
_symmetry.space_group_name_H-M   'P 1'
#
loop_
_entity.id
_entity.type
_entity.pdbx_description
1 polymer ?
#
loop_
_entity_poly.entity_id
_entity_poly.type
_entity_poly.pdbx_seq_one_letter_code
_entity_poly.pdbx_strand_id
1 'polypeptide(L)'
;MKKILFALIVVLPVTALTQQVQMYEGPFEAGEASYSFKENAMHQKVYHGLFKYSETREIPARGGENEVLLTGNYKDNKKNLAWVVTVKNESFSETVTGQYLNGKKNGMWTNRLRDEANGMDIKVTQASFYKNTFRGKFSYKYLMYGNSVSFEKLNVDGSFDMNGKFDGEWTLEYRRAGGSAKSEKISFQHGVLVSHMIVDSASGEVTKNIDNSELVNGFFSNMDRMDSSAVVGDSKWGLKHAYTEHEILKPVLSIWTKVLGAKLGNHFNSSLPTLLIKTGELEKKQALRNQMVLIDWKETPKGKREFEEQKRIQADYDNKIALGNKHFELKNYPQALNLYKDATGIKKDETYPQDQIIKVEALIAEEEKKSKLARMISGRATLWKGNEKMLEGEEYYGKKKHLYEATVLAFGQQKRSMLSTHRETRTNLDRKTYDNLNNTVLEAYLKDLDDAIALQDKVKALVKTEDTKDLEKELKKLETAQAIINRLMQE
;
A
#
# COMPACT_ATOMS: atom_id res chain seq x y z
N MET A 1 8.34 46.11 60.06
CA MET A 1 7.28 45.06 60.06
C MET A 1 6.58 45.08 58.71
N LYS A 2 6.56 43.94 58.03
CA LYS A 2 5.91 43.73 56.73
C LYS A 2 4.40 44.05 56.83
N LYS A 3 3.87 44.86 55.90
CA LYS A 3 2.46 44.81 55.52
C LYS A 3 2.41 44.74 54.00
N ILE A 4 2.15 43.52 53.54
CA ILE A 4 2.00 43.12 52.15
C ILE A 4 0.69 43.74 51.65
N LEU A 5 0.78 44.62 50.65
CA LEU A 5 -0.39 45.20 49.99
C LEU A 5 -0.87 44.20 48.93
N PHE A 6 -1.88 43.41 49.27
CA PHE A 6 -2.59 42.56 48.31
C PHE A 6 -3.45 43.45 47.41
N ALA A 7 -3.07 43.58 46.14
CA ALA A 7 -3.95 44.12 45.11
C ALA A 7 -5.04 43.07 44.83
N LEU A 8 -6.23 43.32 45.36
CA LEU A 8 -7.42 42.53 45.05
C LEU A 8 -7.85 42.87 43.61
N ILE A 9 -7.42 42.08 42.63
CA ILE A 9 -8.03 42.10 41.29
C ILE A 9 -9.42 41.47 41.45
N VAL A 10 -10.43 42.33 41.55
CA VAL A 10 -11.82 41.90 41.39
C VAL A 10 -12.00 41.56 39.91
N VAL A 11 -11.81 40.29 39.57
CA VAL A 11 -12.35 39.75 38.32
C VAL A 11 -13.86 39.71 38.52
N LEU A 12 -14.55 40.75 38.05
CA LEU A 12 -16.01 40.72 37.93
C LEU A 12 -16.35 39.49 37.08
N PRO A 13 -17.25 38.59 37.54
CA PRO A 13 -17.76 37.58 36.65
C PRO A 13 -18.45 38.33 35.50
N VAL A 14 -17.94 38.15 34.28
CA VAL A 14 -18.72 38.45 33.09
C VAL A 14 -19.90 37.49 33.15
N THR A 15 -20.99 37.92 33.79
CA THR A 15 -22.26 37.24 33.72
C THR A 15 -22.62 37.24 32.24
N ALA A 16 -22.48 36.09 31.60
CA ALA A 16 -23.04 35.89 30.28
C ALA A 16 -24.55 36.16 30.43
N LEU A 17 -25.00 37.34 30.00
CA LEU A 17 -26.41 37.66 29.86
C LEU A 17 -27.01 36.55 29.02
N THR A 18 -27.79 35.66 29.64
CA THR A 18 -28.62 34.70 28.91
C THR A 18 -29.56 35.52 28.06
N GLN A 19 -29.26 35.57 26.76
CA GLN A 19 -29.97 36.39 25.81
C GLN A 19 -31.45 35.97 25.79
N GLN A 20 -32.33 36.92 26.10
CA GLN A 20 -33.76 36.68 26.25
C GLN A 20 -34.35 36.20 24.92
N VAL A 21 -35.12 35.10 24.97
CA VAL A 21 -35.86 34.61 23.81
C VAL A 21 -37.03 35.55 23.57
N GLN A 22 -37.10 36.12 22.37
CA GLN A 22 -38.17 36.97 21.89
C GLN A 22 -39.08 36.19 20.95
N MET A 23 -40.33 36.64 20.79
CA MET A 23 -41.30 36.06 19.85
C MET A 23 -41.68 37.06 18.77
N TYR A 24 -41.87 36.56 17.56
CA TYR A 24 -42.44 37.29 16.44
C TYR A 24 -43.67 36.55 15.94
N GLU A 25 -44.73 37.28 15.59
CA GLU A 25 -45.92 36.76 14.93
C GLU A 25 -46.38 37.78 13.89
N GLY A 26 -46.59 37.34 12.66
CA GLY A 26 -47.02 38.23 11.57
C GLY A 26 -46.61 37.75 10.17
N PRO A 27 -46.71 38.63 9.18
CA PRO A 27 -46.41 38.31 7.79
C PRO A 27 -44.98 37.82 7.60
N PHE A 28 -44.82 36.68 6.94
CA PHE A 28 -43.52 36.07 6.65
C PHE A 28 -43.53 35.48 5.24
N GLU A 29 -42.71 36.03 4.35
CA GLU A 29 -42.72 35.67 2.92
C GLU A 29 -44.13 35.81 2.31
N ALA A 30 -44.67 34.72 1.74
CA ALA A 30 -46.01 34.68 1.12
C ALA A 30 -47.14 34.30 2.11
N GLY A 31 -46.82 34.09 3.38
CA GLY A 31 -47.78 33.65 4.39
C GLY A 31 -47.56 34.33 5.74
N GLU A 32 -47.84 33.60 6.81
CA GLU A 32 -47.69 34.05 8.19
C GLU A 32 -46.76 33.11 8.95
N ALA A 33 -45.95 33.67 9.85
CA ALA A 33 -45.11 32.88 10.74
C ALA A 33 -45.20 33.35 12.19
N SER A 34 -45.06 32.40 13.10
CA SER A 34 -44.82 32.63 14.51
C SER A 34 -43.52 31.94 14.92
N TYR A 35 -42.51 32.68 15.39
CA TYR A 35 -41.22 32.11 15.72
C TYR A 35 -40.52 32.76 16.91
N SER A 36 -39.73 31.95 17.61
CA SER A 36 -38.85 32.38 18.69
C SER A 36 -37.43 32.67 18.18
N PHE A 37 -36.82 33.76 18.63
CA PHE A 37 -35.44 34.13 18.27
C PHE A 37 -34.69 34.75 19.45
N LYS A 38 -33.36 34.68 19.38
CA LYS A 38 -32.44 35.49 20.18
C LYS A 38 -31.79 36.49 19.25
N GLU A 39 -31.49 37.70 19.71
CA GLU A 39 -30.55 38.54 18.97
C GLU A 39 -29.14 38.01 19.19
N ASN A 40 -28.15 38.37 18.38
CA ASN A 40 -26.74 38.08 18.68
C ASN A 40 -26.02 39.41 19.00
N ALA A 41 -24.71 39.37 19.27
CA ALA A 41 -23.92 40.58 19.55
C ALA A 41 -23.93 41.62 18.40
N MET A 42 -24.33 41.22 17.20
CA MET A 42 -24.49 42.08 16.02
C MET A 42 -25.96 42.47 15.78
N HIS A 43 -26.84 42.28 16.75
CA HIS A 43 -28.29 42.54 16.64
C HIS A 43 -28.98 41.76 15.51
N GLN A 44 -28.40 40.65 15.05
CA GLN A 44 -29.02 39.79 14.06
C GLN A 44 -29.93 38.77 14.76
N LYS A 45 -31.08 38.49 14.16
CA LYS A 45 -31.99 37.45 14.64
C LYS A 45 -31.38 36.06 14.44
N VAL A 46 -31.37 35.28 15.52
CA VAL A 46 -30.97 33.89 15.57
C VAL A 46 -32.17 33.07 16.03
N TYR A 47 -32.76 32.30 15.11
CA TYR A 47 -33.90 31.45 15.41
C TYR A 47 -33.54 30.44 16.51
N HIS A 48 -34.37 30.40 17.55
CA HIS A 48 -34.16 29.59 18.75
C HIS A 48 -35.50 29.34 19.44
N GLY A 49 -35.98 28.09 19.43
CA GLY A 49 -37.29 27.70 19.94
C GLY A 49 -38.27 27.32 18.82
N LEU A 50 -39.57 27.43 19.10
CA LEU A 50 -40.64 27.02 18.19
C LEU A 50 -40.68 27.93 16.95
N PHE A 51 -40.98 27.32 15.81
CA PHE A 51 -41.24 27.99 14.54
C PHE A 51 -42.51 27.38 13.95
N LYS A 52 -43.47 28.22 13.61
CA LYS A 52 -44.71 27.88 12.90
C LYS A 52 -44.82 28.75 11.67
N TYR A 53 -45.34 28.18 10.60
CA TYR A 53 -45.62 28.90 9.36
C TYR A 53 -46.86 28.32 8.70
N SER A 54 -47.66 29.20 8.10
CA SER A 54 -48.83 28.83 7.30
C SER A 54 -48.97 29.74 6.07
N GLU A 55 -49.33 29.16 4.94
CA GLU A 55 -49.71 29.88 3.73
C GLU A 55 -50.79 29.11 2.96
N THR A 56 -51.50 29.83 2.09
CA THR A 56 -52.27 29.23 1.00
C THR A 56 -51.50 29.42 -0.29
N ARG A 57 -51.26 28.33 -1.02
CA ARG A 57 -50.47 28.34 -2.25
C ARG A 57 -51.12 27.51 -3.33
N GLU A 58 -51.14 28.03 -4.55
CA GLU A 58 -51.52 27.26 -5.73
C GLU A 58 -50.43 26.25 -6.09
N ILE A 59 -50.77 24.97 -6.14
CA ILE A 59 -49.89 23.88 -6.53
C ILE A 59 -50.64 23.09 -7.63
N PRO A 60 -50.44 23.43 -8.92
CA PRO A 60 -51.21 22.84 -10.02
C PRO A 60 -51.14 21.30 -10.08
N ALA A 61 -49.97 20.72 -9.75
CA ALA A 61 -49.78 19.27 -9.66
C ALA A 61 -50.59 18.58 -8.54
N ARG A 62 -51.25 19.36 -7.70
CA ARG A 62 -52.02 18.96 -6.52
C ARG A 62 -53.47 19.48 -6.57
N GLY A 63 -53.96 19.87 -7.75
CA GLY A 63 -55.37 20.20 -7.94
C GLY A 63 -55.78 21.58 -7.44
N GLY A 64 -54.89 22.58 -7.53
CA GLY A 64 -55.25 23.99 -7.31
C GLY A 64 -54.68 24.56 -6.00
N GLU A 65 -55.50 25.27 -5.22
CA GLU A 65 -55.09 25.88 -3.95
C GLU A 65 -54.88 24.84 -2.85
N ASN A 66 -53.83 25.03 -2.05
CA ASN A 66 -53.44 24.13 -0.98
C ASN A 66 -53.04 24.92 0.26
N GLU A 67 -53.43 24.43 1.43
CA GLU A 67 -52.96 24.91 2.72
C GLU A 67 -51.61 24.25 3.01
N VAL A 68 -50.58 25.06 3.26
CA VAL A 68 -49.26 24.61 3.66
C VAL A 68 -49.03 24.98 5.12
N LEU A 69 -48.82 23.99 5.96
CA LEU A 69 -48.55 24.15 7.39
C LEU A 69 -47.17 23.61 7.72
N LEU A 70 -46.37 24.38 8.44
CA LEU A 70 -45.06 23.96 8.91
C LEU A 70 -44.94 24.25 10.40
N THR A 71 -44.44 23.28 11.16
CA THR A 71 -44.07 23.46 12.57
C THR A 71 -42.76 22.77 12.85
N GLY A 72 -41.87 23.43 13.56
CA GLY A 72 -40.55 22.91 13.86
C GLY A 72 -39.89 23.63 15.01
N ASN A 73 -38.70 23.18 15.39
CA ASN A 73 -37.89 23.87 16.38
C ASN A 73 -36.52 24.23 15.83
N TYR A 74 -36.06 25.41 16.21
CA TYR A 74 -34.70 25.86 15.97
C TYR A 74 -33.87 25.80 17.25
N LYS A 75 -32.58 25.51 17.10
CA LYS A 75 -31.56 25.76 18.09
C LYS A 75 -30.42 26.49 17.40
N ASP A 76 -30.29 27.78 17.66
CA ASP A 76 -29.22 28.64 17.15
C ASP A 76 -29.11 28.57 15.62
N ASN A 77 -30.20 28.93 14.92
CA ASN A 77 -30.38 28.87 13.47
C ASN A 77 -30.30 27.47 12.84
N LYS A 78 -30.19 26.40 13.62
CA LYS A 78 -30.20 25.01 13.12
C LYS A 78 -31.52 24.35 13.45
N LYS A 79 -32.11 23.65 12.47
CA LYS A 79 -33.28 22.79 12.71
C LYS A 79 -32.93 21.77 13.81
N ASN A 80 -33.83 21.60 14.76
CA ASN A 80 -33.63 20.70 15.90
C ASN A 80 -34.98 20.12 16.34
N LEU A 81 -34.97 19.00 17.06
CA LEU A 81 -36.17 18.30 17.55
C LEU A 81 -37.16 17.99 16.42
N ALA A 82 -38.45 17.81 16.75
CA ALA A 82 -39.48 17.43 15.81
C ALA A 82 -39.83 18.55 14.83
N TRP A 83 -40.06 18.15 13.58
CA TRP A 83 -40.52 18.96 12.46
C TRP A 83 -41.66 18.23 11.76
N VAL A 84 -42.70 18.98 11.46
CA VAL A 84 -43.90 18.54 10.76
C VAL A 84 -44.19 19.53 9.64
N VAL A 85 -44.40 19.02 8.44
CA VAL A 85 -44.86 19.81 7.30
C VAL A 85 -46.06 19.12 6.70
N THR A 86 -47.14 19.86 6.49
CA THR A 86 -48.39 19.36 5.90
C THR A 86 -48.73 20.22 4.71
N VAL A 87 -49.09 19.57 3.60
CA VAL A 87 -49.74 20.22 2.45
C VAL A 87 -51.06 19.51 2.25
N LYS A 88 -52.17 20.25 2.25
CA LYS A 88 -53.49 19.63 2.15
C LYS A 88 -54.48 20.50 1.38
N ASN A 89 -55.50 19.85 0.85
CA ASN A 89 -56.74 20.44 0.38
C ASN A 89 -57.91 19.48 0.69
N GLU A 90 -59.06 19.70 0.08
CA GLU A 90 -60.25 18.83 0.30
C GLU A 90 -60.06 17.39 -0.20
N SER A 91 -59.18 17.16 -1.19
CA SER A 91 -59.02 15.87 -1.85
C SER A 91 -57.85 15.05 -1.31
N PHE A 92 -56.79 15.68 -0.81
CA PHE A 92 -55.61 14.96 -0.33
C PHE A 92 -54.90 15.70 0.80
N SER A 93 -54.09 14.94 1.55
CA SER A 93 -53.09 15.51 2.47
C SER A 93 -51.74 14.81 2.30
N GLU A 94 -50.65 15.57 2.33
CA GLU A 94 -49.28 15.07 2.40
C GLU A 94 -48.61 15.61 3.66
N THR A 95 -48.22 14.70 4.57
CA THR A 95 -47.56 15.04 5.82
C THR A 95 -46.17 14.44 5.87
N VAL A 96 -45.18 15.27 6.16
CA VAL A 96 -43.79 14.89 6.40
C VAL A 96 -43.48 15.17 7.86
N THR A 97 -43.09 14.14 8.61
CA THR A 97 -42.70 14.26 10.01
C THR A 97 -41.34 13.63 10.26
N GLY A 98 -40.51 14.27 11.05
CA GLY A 98 -39.25 13.70 11.49
C GLY A 98 -38.51 14.61 12.45
N GLN A 99 -37.31 14.21 12.83
CA GLN A 99 -36.51 14.98 13.77
C GLN A 99 -35.21 15.46 13.15
N TYR A 100 -34.78 16.65 13.58
CA TYR A 100 -33.45 17.17 13.32
C TYR A 100 -32.61 17.14 14.59
N LEU A 101 -31.32 16.89 14.42
CA LEU A 101 -30.29 17.09 15.42
C LEU A 101 -29.23 18.02 14.83
N ASN A 102 -29.17 19.25 15.33
CA ASN A 102 -28.21 20.27 14.87
C ASN A 102 -28.20 20.46 13.34
N GLY A 103 -29.39 20.57 12.73
CA GLY A 103 -29.58 20.79 11.30
C GLY A 103 -29.49 19.52 10.43
N LYS A 104 -29.36 18.33 11.03
CA LYS A 104 -29.27 17.06 10.31
C LYS A 104 -30.42 16.13 10.66
N LYS A 105 -31.03 15.49 9.66
CA LYS A 105 -32.04 14.45 9.83
C LYS A 105 -31.53 13.39 10.81
N ASN A 106 -32.38 13.08 11.77
CA ASN A 106 -32.10 12.13 12.84
C ASN A 106 -33.38 11.39 13.23
N GLY A 107 -33.25 10.16 13.66
CA GLY A 107 -34.38 9.31 14.02
C GLY A 107 -35.23 8.91 12.80
N MET A 108 -36.43 8.43 13.06
CA MET A 108 -37.38 8.03 12.02
C MET A 108 -38.01 9.25 11.36
N TRP A 109 -38.00 9.25 10.04
CA TRP A 109 -38.75 10.19 9.22
C TRP A 109 -39.87 9.46 8.50
N THR A 110 -41.04 10.09 8.40
CA THR A 110 -42.22 9.56 7.70
C THR A 110 -42.74 10.60 6.72
N ASN A 111 -43.00 10.19 5.48
CA ASN A 111 -43.83 10.94 4.53
C ASN A 111 -45.07 10.09 4.24
N ARG A 112 -46.24 10.66 4.52
CA ARG A 112 -47.55 10.05 4.27
C ARG A 112 -48.33 10.94 3.31
N LEU A 113 -48.76 10.37 2.18
CA LEU A 113 -49.73 10.96 1.25
C LEU A 113 -51.04 10.17 1.39
N ARG A 114 -52.12 10.88 1.67
CA ARG A 114 -53.45 10.34 1.90
C ARG A 114 -54.44 10.95 0.92
N ASP A 115 -55.32 10.11 0.41
CA ASP A 115 -56.56 10.50 -0.25
C ASP A 115 -57.59 10.78 0.84
N GLU A 116 -57.96 12.04 1.04
CA GLU A 116 -58.90 12.42 2.09
C GLU A 116 -60.35 12.11 1.69
N ALA A 117 -60.67 12.12 0.39
CA ALA A 117 -61.99 11.79 -0.10
C ALA A 117 -62.35 10.32 0.16
N ASN A 118 -61.37 9.42 0.00
CA ASN A 118 -61.54 7.99 0.22
C ASN A 118 -61.05 7.50 1.59
N GLY A 119 -60.39 8.38 2.37
CA GLY A 119 -59.87 8.07 3.71
C GLY A 119 -58.67 7.10 3.73
N MET A 120 -57.99 6.90 2.60
CA MET A 120 -56.95 5.87 2.41
C MET A 120 -55.55 6.46 2.20
N ASP A 121 -54.53 5.81 2.75
CA ASP A 121 -53.14 6.15 2.46
C ASP A 121 -52.76 5.69 1.04
N ILE A 122 -52.34 6.61 0.18
CA ILE A 122 -51.81 6.32 -1.16
C ILE A 122 -50.34 5.91 -1.07
N LYS A 123 -49.57 6.63 -0.23
CA LYS A 123 -48.13 6.41 -0.08
C LYS A 123 -47.72 6.63 1.36
N VAL A 124 -47.03 5.68 1.95
CA VAL A 124 -46.35 5.84 3.24
C VAL A 124 -44.90 5.41 3.07
N THR A 125 -43.97 6.34 3.23
CA THR A 125 -42.54 6.02 3.24
C THR A 125 -41.92 6.43 4.56
N GLN A 126 -41.06 5.57 5.08
CA GLN A 126 -40.37 5.75 6.33
C GLN A 126 -38.87 5.47 6.13
N ALA A 127 -38.03 6.32 6.71
CA ALA A 127 -36.59 6.15 6.68
C ALA A 127 -35.97 6.62 7.98
N SER A 128 -35.13 5.78 8.57
CA SER A 128 -34.38 6.14 9.77
C SER A 128 -33.04 6.77 9.41
N PHE A 129 -32.67 7.84 10.14
CA PHE A 129 -31.44 8.58 9.92
C PHE A 129 -30.62 8.75 11.20
N TYR A 130 -29.32 8.83 11.03
CA TYR A 130 -28.41 9.42 12.02
C TYR A 130 -27.54 10.46 11.33
N LYS A 131 -27.73 11.73 11.69
CA LYS A 131 -26.98 12.87 11.14
C LYS A 131 -26.94 12.90 9.59
N ASN A 132 -28.09 12.80 8.93
CA ASN A 132 -28.31 12.73 7.47
C ASN A 132 -27.88 11.42 6.78
N THR A 133 -27.34 10.44 7.50
CA THR A 133 -27.02 9.12 6.94
C THR A 133 -28.15 8.16 7.24
N PHE A 134 -28.61 7.39 6.26
CA PHE A 134 -29.57 6.30 6.51
C PHE A 134 -29.02 5.36 7.58
N ARG A 135 -29.85 4.92 8.53
CA ARG A 135 -29.43 4.02 9.59
C ARG A 135 -30.64 3.33 10.20
N GLY A 136 -30.72 2.00 10.10
CA GLY A 136 -31.87 1.23 10.58
C GLY A 136 -32.96 1.07 9.52
N LYS A 137 -34.22 1.00 9.95
CA LYS A 137 -35.35 0.59 9.11
C LYS A 137 -35.67 1.58 7.99
N PHE A 138 -36.05 1.02 6.84
CA PHE A 138 -36.60 1.69 5.68
C PHE A 138 -37.87 0.97 5.22
N SER A 139 -38.90 1.73 4.87
CA SER A 139 -40.13 1.22 4.27
C SER A 139 -40.66 2.19 3.22
N TYR A 140 -41.22 1.67 2.14
CA TYR A 140 -41.94 2.43 1.13
C TYR A 140 -43.15 1.61 0.72
N LYS A 141 -44.35 2.11 1.01
CA LYS A 141 -45.61 1.50 0.64
C LYS A 141 -46.35 2.44 -0.28
N TYR A 142 -46.78 1.94 -1.41
CA TYR A 142 -47.53 2.68 -2.40
C TYR A 142 -48.59 1.81 -3.03
N LEU A 143 -49.80 2.36 -3.12
CA LEU A 143 -50.94 1.75 -3.77
C LEU A 143 -51.68 2.83 -4.55
N MET A 144 -51.81 2.62 -5.86
CA MET A 144 -52.57 3.53 -6.71
C MET A 144 -54.01 3.04 -6.87
N TYR A 145 -54.94 3.99 -6.83
CA TYR A 145 -56.33 3.78 -7.20
C TYR A 145 -56.55 4.36 -8.61
N GLY A 146 -57.00 3.54 -9.56
CA GLY A 146 -57.16 3.93 -10.98
C GLY A 146 -55.95 3.63 -11.87
N ASN A 147 -55.90 4.24 -13.06
CA ASN A 147 -54.85 3.96 -14.06
C ASN A 147 -53.51 4.56 -13.65
N SER A 148 -52.50 3.71 -13.48
CA SER A 148 -51.11 4.13 -13.25
C SER A 148 -50.31 4.15 -14.55
N VAL A 149 -49.33 5.05 -14.63
CA VAL A 149 -48.34 5.10 -15.73
C VAL A 149 -47.06 4.31 -15.37
N SER A 150 -46.86 3.95 -14.09
CA SER A 150 -45.62 3.28 -13.62
C SER A 150 -45.89 2.04 -12.77
N PHE A 151 -46.32 2.23 -11.52
CA PHE A 151 -46.65 1.15 -10.58
C PHE A 151 -48.10 1.23 -10.13
N GLU A 152 -48.78 0.09 -10.06
CA GLU A 152 -50.10 -0.02 -9.43
C GLU A 152 -49.95 -0.31 -7.93
N LYS A 153 -48.94 -1.11 -7.58
CA LYS A 153 -48.51 -1.39 -6.20
C LYS A 153 -46.99 -1.39 -6.14
N LEU A 154 -46.42 -0.83 -5.08
CA LEU A 154 -45.00 -0.95 -4.76
C LEU A 154 -44.80 -0.92 -3.25
N ASN A 155 -44.37 -2.06 -2.69
CA ASN A 155 -43.90 -2.19 -1.32
C ASN A 155 -42.40 -2.49 -1.34
N VAL A 156 -41.65 -1.79 -0.50
CA VAL A 156 -40.22 -2.01 -0.26
C VAL A 156 -40.00 -1.97 1.23
N ASP A 157 -39.35 -2.98 1.78
CA ASP A 157 -38.93 -3.01 3.18
C ASP A 157 -37.47 -3.47 3.26
N GLY A 158 -36.73 -2.91 4.21
CA GLY A 158 -35.33 -3.25 4.41
C GLY A 158 -34.67 -2.48 5.54
N SER A 159 -33.35 -2.61 5.65
CA SER A 159 -32.58 -1.90 6.66
C SER A 159 -31.20 -1.47 6.18
N PHE A 160 -30.69 -0.47 6.89
CA PHE A 160 -29.31 -0.01 6.79
C PHE A 160 -28.55 -0.33 8.07
N ASP A 161 -27.27 -0.65 7.95
CA ASP A 161 -26.36 -0.81 9.08
C ASP A 161 -26.00 0.54 9.74
N MET A 162 -25.11 0.51 10.73
CA MET A 162 -24.66 1.71 11.44
C MET A 162 -23.89 2.73 10.58
N ASN A 163 -23.38 2.29 9.43
CA ASN A 163 -22.59 3.07 8.48
C ASN A 163 -23.43 3.54 7.28
N GLY A 164 -24.73 3.23 7.26
CA GLY A 164 -25.64 3.56 6.17
C GLY A 164 -25.47 2.70 4.92
N LYS A 165 -24.97 1.47 5.10
CA LYS A 165 -24.93 0.46 4.06
C LYS A 165 -26.18 -0.41 4.10
N PHE A 166 -26.63 -0.90 2.94
CA PHE A 166 -27.71 -1.90 2.92
C PHE A 166 -27.33 -3.11 3.75
N ASP A 167 -28.26 -3.58 4.56
CA ASP A 167 -27.98 -4.66 5.49
C ASP A 167 -29.21 -5.50 5.77
N GLY A 168 -28.99 -6.80 5.91
CA GLY A 168 -30.03 -7.80 6.06
C GLY A 168 -30.84 -7.98 4.78
N GLU A 169 -32.07 -8.44 4.99
CA GLU A 169 -33.01 -8.74 3.91
C GLU A 169 -33.79 -7.50 3.48
N TRP A 170 -33.84 -7.31 2.16
CA TRP A 170 -34.65 -6.32 1.47
C TRP A 170 -35.71 -7.04 0.63
N THR A 171 -36.97 -6.69 0.83
CA THR A 171 -38.11 -7.28 0.13
C THR A 171 -38.80 -6.22 -0.71
N LEU A 172 -39.06 -6.54 -1.98
CA LEU A 172 -39.83 -5.68 -2.87
C LEU A 172 -41.02 -6.45 -3.41
N GLU A 173 -42.22 -5.91 -3.28
CA GLU A 173 -43.41 -6.43 -3.97
C GLU A 173 -43.95 -5.35 -4.87
N TYR A 174 -44.11 -5.62 -6.15
CA TYR A 174 -44.63 -4.61 -7.07
C TYR A 174 -45.42 -5.19 -8.23
N ARG A 175 -46.30 -4.36 -8.79
CA ARG A 175 -46.96 -4.60 -10.06
C ARG A 175 -46.83 -3.34 -10.90
N ARG A 176 -46.13 -3.44 -12.04
CA ARG A 176 -46.06 -2.34 -13.01
C ARG A 176 -47.39 -2.23 -13.76
N ALA A 177 -47.71 -1.05 -14.26
CA ALA A 177 -48.90 -0.83 -15.07
C ALA A 177 -48.95 -1.82 -16.24
N GLY A 178 -50.01 -2.64 -16.30
CA GLY A 178 -50.19 -3.67 -17.34
C GLY A 178 -49.20 -4.85 -17.28
N GLY A 179 -48.38 -4.97 -16.24
CA GLY A 179 -47.42 -6.06 -16.04
C GLY A 179 -47.88 -7.09 -15.01
N SER A 180 -47.16 -8.20 -14.93
CA SER A 180 -47.34 -9.20 -13.86
C SER A 180 -46.85 -8.67 -12.51
N ALA A 181 -47.43 -9.21 -11.42
CA ALA A 181 -46.94 -8.97 -10.08
C ALA A 181 -45.60 -9.68 -9.87
N LYS A 182 -44.65 -9.01 -9.22
CA LYS A 182 -43.32 -9.53 -8.94
C LYS A 182 -42.96 -9.36 -7.46
N SER A 183 -42.18 -10.31 -6.97
CA SER A 183 -41.56 -10.29 -5.65
C SER A 183 -40.05 -10.39 -5.80
N GLU A 184 -39.31 -9.49 -5.18
CA GLU A 184 -37.84 -9.56 -5.10
C GLU A 184 -37.39 -9.72 -3.66
N LYS A 185 -36.36 -10.55 -3.49
CA LYS A 185 -35.69 -10.78 -2.23
C LYS A 185 -34.20 -10.54 -2.44
N ILE A 186 -33.66 -9.55 -1.75
CA ILE A 186 -32.26 -9.15 -1.87
C ILE A 186 -31.64 -9.20 -0.48
N SER A 187 -30.55 -9.93 -0.32
CA SER A 187 -29.81 -9.98 0.93
C SER A 187 -28.52 -9.19 0.80
N PHE A 188 -28.23 -8.36 1.79
CA PHE A 188 -26.99 -7.60 1.90
C PHE A 188 -26.31 -7.84 3.25
N GLN A 189 -24.99 -7.79 3.24
CA GLN A 189 -24.17 -7.74 4.45
C GLN A 189 -23.21 -6.54 4.34
N HIS A 190 -23.39 -5.55 5.21
CA HIS A 190 -22.59 -4.31 5.20
C HIS A 190 -22.47 -3.64 3.82
N GLY A 191 -23.54 -3.71 3.02
CA GLY A 191 -23.66 -3.14 1.68
C GLY A 191 -23.18 -4.05 0.55
N VAL A 192 -22.61 -5.22 0.84
CA VAL A 192 -22.23 -6.22 -0.17
C VAL A 192 -23.42 -7.10 -0.49
N LEU A 193 -23.69 -7.32 -1.78
CA LEU A 193 -24.78 -8.17 -2.25
C LEU A 193 -24.48 -9.65 -1.94
N VAL A 194 -25.26 -10.25 -1.04
CA VAL A 194 -25.20 -11.67 -0.68
C VAL A 194 -26.02 -12.49 -1.67
N SER A 195 -27.27 -12.10 -1.93
CA SER A 195 -28.14 -12.80 -2.88
C SER A 195 -29.21 -11.87 -3.47
N HIS A 196 -29.70 -12.20 -4.67
CA HIS A 196 -30.82 -11.50 -5.31
C HIS A 196 -31.69 -12.50 -6.08
N MET A 197 -32.92 -12.65 -5.62
CA MET A 197 -33.95 -13.45 -6.28
C MET A 197 -35.11 -12.57 -6.74
N ILE A 198 -35.60 -12.80 -7.96
CA ILE A 198 -36.83 -12.19 -8.49
C ILE A 198 -37.78 -13.29 -8.93
N VAL A 199 -39.01 -13.27 -8.41
CA VAL A 199 -40.06 -14.25 -8.69
C VAL A 199 -41.26 -13.54 -9.29
N ASP A 200 -41.76 -14.04 -10.42
CA ASP A 200 -43.07 -13.66 -10.93
C ASP A 200 -44.15 -14.26 -10.02
N SER A 201 -44.95 -13.41 -9.38
CA SER A 201 -45.91 -13.83 -8.37
C SER A 201 -47.14 -14.53 -8.97
N ALA A 202 -47.38 -14.40 -10.28
CA ALA A 202 -48.50 -15.06 -10.95
C ALA A 202 -48.13 -16.46 -11.43
N SER A 203 -46.92 -16.64 -12.00
CA SER A 203 -46.46 -17.94 -12.50
C SER A 203 -45.61 -18.74 -11.50
N GLY A 204 -45.05 -18.08 -10.47
CA GLY A 204 -44.05 -18.66 -9.58
C GLY A 204 -42.65 -18.78 -10.22
N GLU A 205 -42.47 -18.27 -11.43
CA GLU A 205 -41.23 -18.38 -12.18
C GLU A 205 -40.12 -17.49 -11.58
N VAL A 206 -38.93 -18.07 -11.40
CA VAL A 206 -37.73 -17.34 -10.96
C VAL A 206 -37.05 -16.70 -12.16
N THR A 207 -37.14 -15.38 -12.28
CA THR A 207 -36.60 -14.61 -13.42
C THR A 207 -35.17 -14.09 -13.17
N LYS A 208 -34.71 -14.13 -11.92
CA LYS A 208 -33.32 -13.82 -11.53
C LYS A 208 -32.97 -14.61 -10.28
N ASN A 209 -31.77 -15.18 -10.26
CA ASN A 209 -31.21 -15.85 -9.10
C ASN A 209 -29.69 -15.62 -9.04
N ILE A 210 -29.24 -14.79 -8.10
CA ILE A 210 -27.84 -14.56 -7.78
C ILE A 210 -27.60 -15.03 -6.35
N ASP A 211 -26.54 -15.81 -6.14
CA ASP A 211 -26.09 -16.25 -4.82
C ASP A 211 -24.57 -16.12 -4.72
N ASN A 212 -24.12 -15.20 -3.86
CA ASN A 212 -22.72 -14.97 -3.52
C ASN A 212 -22.45 -15.31 -2.04
N SER A 213 -23.35 -16.04 -1.38
CA SER A 213 -23.33 -16.23 0.06
C SER A 213 -22.01 -16.82 0.57
N GLU A 214 -21.46 -17.82 -0.11
CA GLU A 214 -20.17 -18.42 0.25
C GLU A 214 -19.02 -17.38 0.26
N LEU A 215 -18.88 -16.62 -0.83
CA LEU A 215 -17.85 -15.59 -0.97
C LEU A 215 -18.02 -14.48 0.08
N VAL A 216 -19.24 -13.96 0.25
CA VAL A 216 -19.51 -12.83 1.14
C VAL A 216 -19.37 -13.24 2.61
N ASN A 217 -19.91 -14.40 2.99
CA ASN A 217 -19.77 -14.93 4.34
C ASN A 217 -18.30 -15.25 4.66
N GLY A 218 -17.59 -15.90 3.74
CA GLY A 218 -16.16 -16.18 3.87
C GLY A 218 -15.35 -14.90 4.01
N PHE A 219 -15.64 -13.87 3.21
CA PHE A 219 -14.97 -12.58 3.28
C PHE A 219 -15.11 -11.94 4.66
N PHE A 220 -16.35 -11.76 5.15
CA PHE A 220 -16.58 -11.08 6.42
C PHE A 220 -16.14 -11.91 7.64
N SER A 221 -16.12 -13.24 7.53
CA SER A 221 -15.61 -14.12 8.60
C SER A 221 -14.09 -14.04 8.73
N ASN A 222 -13.37 -13.90 7.61
CA ASN A 222 -11.90 -13.88 7.55
C ASN A 222 -11.33 -12.46 7.40
N MET A 223 -12.15 -11.42 7.57
CA MET A 223 -11.76 -10.05 7.25
C MET A 223 -10.69 -9.51 8.22
N ASP A 224 -9.52 -9.17 7.67
CA ASP A 224 -8.58 -8.28 8.32
C ASP A 224 -9.16 -6.87 8.37
N ARG A 225 -9.39 -6.38 9.59
CA ARG A 225 -10.00 -5.07 9.85
C ARG A 225 -9.06 -3.90 9.54
N MET A 226 -7.74 -4.10 9.56
CA MET A 226 -6.79 -3.02 9.23
C MET A 226 -6.87 -2.67 7.74
N ASP A 227 -6.97 -3.71 6.90
CA ASP A 227 -6.92 -3.57 5.46
C ASP A 227 -8.27 -3.70 4.76
N SER A 228 -9.31 -4.07 5.51
CA SER A 228 -10.65 -4.38 4.97
C SER A 228 -10.55 -5.39 3.82
N SER A 229 -9.77 -6.46 4.06
CA SER A 229 -9.43 -7.48 3.07
C SER A 229 -9.54 -8.87 3.68
N ALA A 230 -9.79 -9.88 2.86
CA ALA A 230 -9.84 -11.26 3.30
C ALA A 230 -9.38 -12.20 2.18
N VAL A 231 -8.83 -13.34 2.55
CA VAL A 231 -8.58 -14.44 1.62
C VAL A 231 -9.78 -15.38 1.66
N VAL A 232 -10.34 -15.67 0.49
CA VAL A 232 -11.45 -16.60 0.31
C VAL A 232 -11.12 -17.48 -0.90
N GLY A 233 -10.97 -18.79 -0.67
CA GLY A 233 -10.34 -19.68 -1.64
C GLY A 233 -8.88 -19.26 -1.89
N ASP A 234 -8.50 -19.20 -3.17
CA ASP A 234 -7.13 -18.84 -3.59
C ASP A 234 -6.94 -17.33 -3.84
N SER A 235 -7.99 -16.53 -3.63
CA SER A 235 -8.01 -15.10 -3.98
C SER A 235 -8.09 -14.22 -2.75
N LYS A 236 -7.29 -13.15 -2.74
CA LYS A 236 -7.43 -12.06 -1.77
C LYS A 236 -8.39 -11.01 -2.32
N TRP A 237 -9.40 -10.70 -1.54
CA TRP A 237 -10.46 -9.75 -1.87
C TRP A 237 -10.33 -8.50 -1.02
N GLY A 238 -10.81 -7.39 -1.55
CA GLY A 238 -10.98 -6.14 -0.82
C GLY A 238 -12.31 -5.48 -1.13
N LEU A 239 -12.59 -4.40 -0.41
CA LEU A 239 -13.85 -3.68 -0.50
C LEU A 239 -13.73 -2.38 -1.29
N LYS A 240 -14.71 -2.11 -2.16
CA LYS A 240 -14.85 -0.83 -2.86
C LYS A 240 -16.26 -0.27 -2.68
N HIS A 241 -16.34 1.03 -2.44
CA HIS A 241 -17.62 1.71 -2.34
C HIS A 241 -18.36 1.72 -3.68
N ALA A 242 -19.66 1.45 -3.62
CA ALA A 242 -20.57 1.54 -4.75
C ALA A 242 -21.83 2.34 -4.38
N TYR A 243 -22.57 2.74 -5.41
CA TYR A 243 -23.89 3.34 -5.29
C TYR A 243 -24.92 2.32 -5.77
N THR A 244 -26.11 2.34 -5.20
CA THR A 244 -27.20 1.51 -5.73
C THR A 244 -27.60 1.99 -7.12
N GLU A 245 -27.57 1.08 -8.08
CA GLU A 245 -28.09 1.25 -9.44
C GLU A 245 -29.37 0.45 -9.66
N HIS A 246 -29.96 -0.06 -8.57
CA HIS A 246 -31.21 -0.81 -8.63
C HIS A 246 -32.36 0.11 -9.08
N GLU A 247 -33.10 -0.32 -10.10
CA GLU A 247 -34.16 0.47 -10.76
C GLU A 247 -35.19 1.04 -9.78
N ILE A 248 -35.62 0.25 -8.79
CA ILE A 248 -36.58 0.68 -7.76
C ILE A 248 -35.91 1.34 -6.55
N LEU A 249 -34.87 0.72 -5.96
CA LEU A 249 -34.26 1.24 -4.72
C LEU A 249 -33.62 2.62 -4.90
N LYS A 250 -32.92 2.86 -6.01
CA LYS A 250 -32.27 4.16 -6.28
C LYS A 250 -33.27 5.32 -6.23
N PRO A 251 -34.41 5.29 -6.94
CA PRO A 251 -35.37 6.36 -6.87
C PRO A 251 -36.08 6.51 -5.53
N VAL A 252 -36.55 5.44 -4.90
CA VAL A 252 -37.28 5.54 -3.61
C VAL A 252 -36.40 6.10 -2.50
N LEU A 253 -35.10 5.80 -2.52
CA LEU A 253 -34.13 6.40 -1.60
C LEU A 253 -33.84 7.85 -1.92
N SER A 254 -33.80 8.20 -3.22
CA SER A 254 -33.48 9.56 -3.66
C SER A 254 -34.48 10.62 -3.18
N ILE A 255 -35.72 10.22 -2.87
CA ILE A 255 -36.78 11.08 -2.30
C ILE A 255 -36.32 11.74 -0.99
N TRP A 256 -35.51 11.04 -0.21
CA TRP A 256 -35.05 11.53 1.09
C TRP A 256 -33.78 12.40 1.03
N THR A 257 -33.05 12.29 -0.07
CA THR A 257 -31.71 12.88 -0.22
C THR A 257 -31.67 14.13 -1.09
N LYS A 258 -32.66 14.30 -1.98
CA LYS A 258 -32.75 15.48 -2.85
C LYS A 258 -33.48 16.61 -2.11
N VAL A 259 -32.95 17.82 -2.24
CA VAL A 259 -33.58 19.05 -1.72
C VAL A 259 -34.69 19.53 -2.68
N LEU A 260 -34.67 19.07 -3.93
CA LEU A 260 -35.68 19.34 -4.96
C LEU A 260 -36.32 18.01 -5.43
N GLY A 261 -37.66 18.00 -5.51
CA GLY A 261 -38.47 16.80 -5.76
C GLY A 261 -37.90 15.85 -6.83
N ALA A 262 -37.67 14.59 -6.45
CA ALA A 262 -37.31 13.56 -7.41
C ALA A 262 -38.49 13.31 -8.36
N LYS A 263 -38.34 13.60 -9.65
CA LYS A 263 -39.32 13.21 -10.68
C LYS A 263 -39.25 11.70 -10.88
N LEU A 264 -40.32 10.99 -10.51
CA LEU A 264 -40.43 9.54 -10.61
C LEU A 264 -41.54 9.07 -11.55
N GLY A 265 -42.17 9.97 -12.30
CA GLY A 265 -43.19 9.59 -13.28
C GLY A 265 -44.49 9.00 -12.68
N ASN A 266 -44.72 9.15 -11.37
CA ASN A 266 -46.06 9.03 -10.80
C ASN A 266 -46.65 10.46 -10.68
N HIS A 267 -47.96 10.60 -10.85
CA HIS A 267 -48.68 11.89 -10.89
C HIS A 267 -48.59 12.73 -9.59
N PHE A 268 -47.83 12.30 -8.58
CA PHE A 268 -47.75 12.89 -7.25
C PHE A 268 -46.30 13.04 -6.78
N ASN A 269 -45.49 13.72 -7.61
CA ASN A 269 -44.15 14.24 -7.30
C ASN A 269 -44.11 14.85 -5.89
N SER A 270 -43.71 14.06 -4.88
CA SER A 270 -43.55 14.58 -3.53
C SER A 270 -42.24 15.35 -3.42
N SER A 271 -42.29 16.64 -3.70
CA SER A 271 -41.39 17.57 -3.04
C SER A 271 -41.71 17.50 -1.55
N LEU A 272 -40.81 16.92 -0.75
CA LEU A 272 -40.79 17.24 0.68
C LEU A 272 -40.83 18.77 0.75
N PRO A 273 -41.77 19.42 1.45
CA PRO A 273 -41.84 20.88 1.44
C PRO A 273 -40.75 21.42 2.38
N THR A 274 -39.49 21.27 1.97
CA THR A 274 -38.32 21.89 2.60
C THR A 274 -38.02 23.27 1.99
N LEU A 275 -38.88 23.74 1.08
CA LEU A 275 -38.73 25.02 0.36
C LEU A 275 -38.77 26.26 1.24
N LEU A 276 -39.23 26.19 2.49
CA LEU A 276 -39.36 27.39 3.33
C LEU A 276 -38.08 27.75 4.09
N ILE A 277 -37.15 26.81 4.33
CA ILE A 277 -35.90 27.15 5.03
C ILE A 277 -34.71 26.36 4.47
N LYS A 278 -33.95 27.04 3.58
CA LYS A 278 -32.78 26.55 2.84
C LYS A 278 -31.51 26.36 3.70
N THR A 279 -31.52 26.82 4.95
CA THR A 279 -30.34 26.78 5.84
C THR A 279 -30.14 25.39 6.45
N GLY A 280 -29.01 24.75 6.13
CA GLY A 280 -28.49 23.55 6.81
C GLY A 280 -28.73 22.21 6.11
N GLU A 281 -29.59 22.16 5.10
CA GLU A 281 -29.81 20.96 4.28
C GLU A 281 -28.82 20.92 3.11
N LEU A 282 -27.61 20.41 3.36
CA LEU A 282 -26.64 20.16 2.31
C LEU A 282 -27.01 18.88 1.55
N GLU A 283 -27.29 19.00 0.25
CA GLU A 283 -27.28 17.84 -0.65
C GLU A 283 -25.89 17.20 -0.62
N LYS A 284 -25.82 15.94 -0.17
CA LYS A 284 -24.61 15.14 -0.31
C LYS A 284 -24.87 14.04 -1.32
N LYS A 285 -24.19 14.10 -2.47
CA LYS A 285 -24.09 12.98 -3.44
C LYS A 285 -23.72 11.65 -2.75
N GLN A 286 -23.04 11.70 -1.61
CA GLN A 286 -22.63 10.55 -0.81
C GLN A 286 -23.77 9.82 -0.09
N ALA A 287 -24.97 10.40 0.04
CA ALA A 287 -26.08 9.79 0.79
C ALA A 287 -26.61 8.48 0.17
N LEU A 288 -26.36 8.25 -1.12
CA LEU A 288 -26.71 7.00 -1.82
C LEU A 288 -25.51 6.03 -1.97
N ARG A 289 -24.38 6.32 -1.32
CA ARG A 289 -23.24 5.39 -1.24
C ARG A 289 -23.53 4.30 -0.21
N ASN A 290 -24.58 3.54 -0.44
CA ASN A 290 -25.13 2.52 0.46
C ASN A 290 -24.66 1.10 0.13
N GLN A 291 -23.86 0.94 -0.93
CA GLN A 291 -23.33 -0.36 -1.33
C GLN A 291 -21.81 -0.44 -1.18
N MET A 292 -21.36 -1.69 -1.18
CA MET A 292 -19.99 -2.15 -1.23
C MET A 292 -19.92 -3.26 -2.28
N VAL A 293 -18.79 -3.38 -2.96
CA VAL A 293 -18.51 -4.49 -3.85
C VAL A 293 -17.20 -5.13 -3.46
N LEU A 294 -17.16 -6.46 -3.52
CA LEU A 294 -15.91 -7.21 -3.43
C LEU A 294 -15.19 -7.10 -4.77
N ILE A 295 -13.92 -6.76 -4.69
CA ILE A 295 -13.01 -6.66 -5.84
C ILE A 295 -11.73 -7.42 -5.50
N ASP A 296 -10.98 -7.84 -6.53
CA ASP A 296 -9.65 -8.38 -6.35
C ASP A 296 -8.79 -7.37 -5.56
N TRP A 297 -8.01 -7.85 -4.60
CA TRP A 297 -7.13 -7.00 -3.79
C TRP A 297 -6.27 -6.07 -4.63
N LYS A 298 -5.76 -6.55 -5.77
CA LYS A 298 -4.92 -5.78 -6.70
C LYS A 298 -5.64 -4.59 -7.33
N GLU A 299 -6.98 -4.60 -7.36
CA GLU A 299 -7.79 -3.48 -7.85
C GLU A 299 -8.09 -2.44 -6.77
N THR A 300 -7.83 -2.75 -5.50
CA THR A 300 -7.96 -1.77 -4.42
C THR A 300 -6.82 -0.73 -4.51
N PRO A 301 -7.02 0.52 -4.05
CA PRO A 301 -5.94 1.52 -4.05
C PRO A 301 -4.70 1.12 -3.24
N LYS A 302 -4.85 0.28 -2.21
CA LYS A 302 -3.72 -0.23 -1.42
C LYS A 302 -3.05 -1.40 -2.12
N GLY A 303 -3.81 -2.44 -2.50
CA GLY A 303 -3.26 -3.61 -3.17
C GLY A 303 -2.66 -3.31 -4.54
N LYS A 304 -3.18 -2.32 -5.28
CA LYS A 304 -2.55 -1.82 -6.50
C LYS A 304 -1.14 -1.29 -6.23
N ARG A 305 -0.97 -0.46 -5.20
CA ARG A 305 0.34 0.10 -4.81
C ARG A 305 1.32 -0.98 -4.37
N GLU A 306 0.86 -1.94 -3.56
CA GLU A 306 1.67 -3.09 -3.14
C GLU A 306 2.12 -3.94 -4.33
N PHE A 307 1.20 -4.22 -5.26
CA PHE A 307 1.50 -5.00 -6.46
C PHE A 307 2.49 -4.29 -7.39
N GLU A 308 2.31 -2.98 -7.60
CA GLU A 308 3.24 -2.16 -8.39
C GLU A 308 4.63 -2.08 -7.75
N GLU A 309 4.70 -1.95 -6.43
CA GLU A 309 5.96 -1.93 -5.69
C GLU A 309 6.68 -3.27 -5.77
N GLN A 310 5.98 -4.39 -5.59
CA GLN A 310 6.57 -5.72 -5.75
C GLN A 310 7.10 -5.94 -7.17
N LYS A 311 6.34 -5.48 -8.18
CA LYS A 311 6.80 -5.53 -9.58
C LYS A 311 8.05 -4.69 -9.81
N ARG A 312 8.13 -3.50 -9.19
CA ARG A 312 9.31 -2.63 -9.26
C ARG A 312 10.52 -3.29 -8.59
N ILE A 313 10.36 -3.81 -7.38
CA ILE A 313 11.40 -4.54 -6.64
C ILE A 313 11.92 -5.71 -7.47
N GLN A 314 11.02 -6.50 -8.08
CA GLN A 314 11.41 -7.63 -8.92
C GLN A 314 12.17 -7.17 -10.17
N ALA A 315 11.70 -6.12 -10.86
CA ALA A 315 12.39 -5.60 -12.04
C ALA A 315 13.78 -5.02 -11.70
N ASP A 316 13.91 -4.30 -10.58
CA ASP A 316 15.18 -3.79 -10.09
C ASP A 316 16.14 -4.94 -9.76
N TYR A 317 15.64 -5.99 -9.09
CA TYR A 317 16.40 -7.21 -8.81
C TYR A 317 16.87 -7.90 -10.09
N ASP A 318 15.97 -8.18 -11.03
CA ASP A 318 16.27 -8.88 -12.28
C ASP A 318 17.30 -8.10 -13.12
N ASN A 319 17.20 -6.77 -13.15
CA ASN A 319 18.18 -5.92 -13.81
C ASN A 319 19.57 -6.01 -13.15
N LYS A 320 19.65 -6.01 -11.81
CA LYS A 320 20.93 -6.17 -11.10
C LYS A 320 21.53 -7.54 -11.34
N ILE A 321 20.73 -8.59 -11.37
CA ILE A 321 21.17 -9.95 -11.72
C ILE A 321 21.71 -10.00 -13.15
N ALA A 322 20.96 -9.48 -14.12
CA ALA A 322 21.38 -9.48 -15.53
C ALA A 322 22.70 -8.72 -15.74
N LEU A 323 22.85 -7.55 -15.12
CA LEU A 323 24.10 -6.78 -15.17
C LEU A 323 25.24 -7.50 -14.45
N GLY A 324 24.98 -8.10 -13.29
CA GLY A 324 25.96 -8.89 -12.53
C GLY A 324 26.51 -10.04 -13.36
N ASN A 325 25.62 -10.81 -13.99
CA ASN A 325 25.97 -11.92 -14.88
C ASN A 325 26.79 -11.45 -16.08
N LYS A 326 26.41 -10.34 -16.70
CA LYS A 326 27.18 -9.75 -17.80
C LYS A 326 28.61 -9.38 -17.38
N HIS A 327 28.78 -8.75 -16.21
CA HIS A 327 30.11 -8.41 -15.70
C HIS A 327 30.92 -9.64 -15.30
N PHE A 328 30.25 -10.67 -14.78
CA PHE A 328 30.86 -11.96 -14.47
C PHE A 328 31.42 -12.63 -15.74
N GLU A 329 30.65 -12.69 -16.82
CA GLU A 329 31.07 -13.24 -18.12
C GLU A 329 32.25 -12.47 -18.72
N LEU A 330 32.27 -11.15 -18.54
CA LEU A 330 33.37 -10.27 -18.94
C LEU A 330 34.60 -10.36 -18.00
N LYS A 331 34.57 -11.25 -16.98
CA LYS A 331 35.59 -11.38 -15.93
C LYS A 331 35.86 -10.09 -15.14
N ASN A 332 34.93 -9.14 -15.17
CA ASN A 332 34.99 -7.96 -14.32
C ASN A 332 34.38 -8.31 -12.96
N TYR A 333 35.10 -9.14 -12.21
CA TYR A 333 34.67 -9.69 -10.93
C TYR A 333 34.36 -8.61 -9.88
N PRO A 334 35.14 -7.51 -9.73
CA PRO A 334 34.79 -6.46 -8.78
C PRO A 334 33.44 -5.81 -9.06
N GLN A 335 33.11 -5.54 -10.33
CA GLN A 335 31.82 -4.95 -10.70
C GLN A 335 30.68 -5.96 -10.55
N ALA A 336 30.90 -7.23 -10.90
CA ALA A 336 29.93 -8.30 -10.69
C ALA A 336 29.59 -8.44 -9.19
N LEU A 337 30.60 -8.40 -8.31
CA LEU A 337 30.43 -8.48 -6.86
C LEU A 337 29.50 -7.39 -6.33
N ASN A 338 29.72 -6.14 -6.73
CA ASN A 338 28.89 -5.01 -6.31
C ASN A 338 27.44 -5.18 -6.77
N LEU A 339 27.21 -5.65 -8.00
CA LEU A 339 25.87 -5.84 -8.55
C LEU A 339 25.12 -6.99 -7.86
N TYR A 340 25.79 -8.09 -7.51
CA TYR A 340 25.16 -9.15 -6.73
C TYR A 340 24.88 -8.73 -5.28
N LYS A 341 25.76 -7.89 -4.68
CA LYS A 341 25.51 -7.27 -3.37
C LYS A 341 24.30 -6.33 -3.41
N ASP A 342 24.18 -5.51 -4.46
CA ASP A 342 22.99 -4.69 -4.70
C ASP A 342 21.72 -5.55 -4.84
N ALA A 343 21.77 -6.63 -5.63
CA ALA A 343 20.64 -7.55 -5.80
C ALA A 343 20.21 -8.20 -4.47
N THR A 344 21.18 -8.62 -3.64
CA THR A 344 20.94 -9.14 -2.29
C THR A 344 20.32 -8.08 -1.37
N GLY A 345 20.72 -6.81 -1.54
CA GLY A 345 20.11 -5.68 -0.84
C GLY A 345 18.64 -5.46 -1.20
N ILE A 346 18.25 -5.77 -2.44
CA ILE A 346 16.87 -5.67 -2.94
C ILE A 346 16.02 -6.87 -2.48
N LYS A 347 16.53 -8.10 -2.63
CA LYS A 347 15.86 -9.33 -2.17
C LYS A 347 16.85 -10.21 -1.38
N LYS A 348 16.77 -10.14 -0.05
CA LYS A 348 17.72 -10.80 0.85
C LYS A 348 17.58 -12.32 0.92
N ASP A 349 16.37 -12.83 0.64
CA ASP A 349 16.05 -14.25 0.77
C ASP A 349 16.35 -15.05 -0.51
N GLU A 350 16.83 -14.39 -1.57
CA GLU A 350 17.22 -15.05 -2.82
C GLU A 350 18.61 -15.68 -2.70
N THR A 351 18.71 -16.97 -3.01
CA THR A 351 19.97 -17.73 -2.91
C THR A 351 20.92 -17.42 -4.06
N TYR A 352 20.39 -17.19 -5.26
CA TYR A 352 21.20 -16.99 -6.46
C TYR A 352 22.28 -15.89 -6.33
N PRO A 353 21.97 -14.64 -5.93
CA PRO A 353 23.01 -13.62 -5.78
C PRO A 353 23.99 -13.95 -4.65
N GLN A 354 23.57 -14.66 -3.61
CA GLN A 354 24.45 -15.07 -2.51
C GLN A 354 25.50 -16.08 -2.99
N ASP A 355 25.07 -17.09 -3.75
CA ASP A 355 25.97 -18.08 -4.35
C ASP A 355 26.95 -17.43 -5.33
N GLN A 356 26.47 -16.46 -6.14
CA GLN A 356 27.35 -15.73 -7.05
C GLN A 356 28.38 -14.86 -6.31
N ILE A 357 28.01 -14.23 -5.19
CA ILE A 357 28.96 -13.47 -4.35
C ILE A 357 30.11 -14.37 -3.90
N ILE A 358 29.81 -15.54 -3.34
CA ILE A 358 30.83 -16.49 -2.86
C ILE A 358 31.78 -16.88 -4.00
N LYS A 359 31.22 -17.20 -5.17
CA LYS A 359 31.98 -17.58 -6.36
C LYS A 359 32.89 -16.44 -6.83
N VAL A 360 32.36 -15.22 -6.89
CA VAL A 360 33.10 -14.03 -7.33
C VAL A 360 34.21 -13.67 -6.35
N GLU A 361 33.96 -13.74 -5.04
CA GLU A 361 34.97 -13.47 -4.01
C GLU A 361 36.12 -14.48 -4.08
N ALA A 362 35.83 -15.76 -4.34
CA ALA A 362 36.87 -16.78 -4.55
C ALA A 362 37.75 -16.47 -5.78
N LEU A 363 37.14 -16.02 -6.89
CA LEU A 363 37.88 -15.66 -8.12
C LEU A 363 38.74 -14.41 -7.92
N ILE A 364 38.23 -13.38 -7.22
CA ILE A 364 39.02 -12.20 -6.87
C ILE A 364 40.22 -12.59 -6.01
N ALA A 365 40.01 -13.40 -4.97
CA ALA A 365 41.10 -13.87 -4.12
C ALA A 365 42.14 -14.68 -4.91
N GLU A 366 41.71 -15.48 -5.89
CA GLU A 366 42.60 -16.22 -6.78
C GLU A 366 43.46 -15.28 -7.65
N GLU A 367 42.86 -14.24 -8.25
CA GLU A 367 43.56 -13.23 -9.06
C GLU A 367 44.55 -12.41 -8.23
N GLU A 368 44.15 -11.99 -7.02
CA GLU A 368 45.02 -11.27 -6.09
C GLU A 368 46.23 -12.12 -5.68
N LYS A 369 45.99 -13.39 -5.34
CA LYS A 369 47.06 -14.33 -5.01
C LYS A 369 48.03 -14.50 -6.18
N LYS A 370 47.51 -14.68 -7.39
CA LYS A 370 48.30 -14.82 -8.61
C LYS A 370 49.18 -13.59 -8.87
N SER A 371 48.58 -12.40 -8.77
CA SER A 371 49.29 -11.12 -8.95
C SER A 371 50.40 -10.93 -7.90
N LYS A 372 50.13 -11.26 -6.64
CA LYS A 372 51.12 -11.23 -5.56
C LYS A 372 52.30 -12.17 -5.83
N LEU A 373 52.02 -13.43 -6.20
CA LEU A 373 53.06 -14.41 -6.53
C LEU A 373 53.92 -13.93 -7.71
N ALA A 374 53.31 -13.42 -8.77
CA ALA A 374 54.04 -12.87 -9.92
C ALA A 374 55.00 -11.73 -9.51
N ARG A 375 54.55 -10.82 -8.63
CA ARG A 375 55.39 -9.75 -8.09
C ARG A 375 56.55 -10.29 -7.24
N MET A 376 56.29 -11.28 -6.39
CA MET A 376 57.33 -11.93 -5.57
C MET A 376 58.39 -12.59 -6.44
N ILE A 377 57.95 -13.37 -7.44
CA ILE A 377 58.84 -14.04 -8.40
C ILE A 377 59.71 -13.02 -9.13
N SER A 378 59.15 -11.91 -9.60
CA SER A 378 59.93 -10.86 -10.28
C SER A 378 61.04 -10.29 -9.38
N GLY A 379 60.72 -10.03 -8.10
CA GLY A 379 61.69 -9.58 -7.11
C GLY A 379 62.79 -10.61 -6.83
N ARG A 380 62.39 -11.88 -6.59
CA ARG A 380 63.34 -12.98 -6.34
C ARG A 380 64.22 -13.27 -7.55
N ALA A 381 63.65 -13.31 -8.75
CA ALA A 381 64.41 -13.53 -9.99
C ALA A 381 65.47 -12.42 -10.22
N THR A 382 65.15 -11.18 -9.87
CA THR A 382 66.11 -10.06 -9.96
C THR A 382 67.25 -10.23 -8.95
N LEU A 383 66.93 -10.56 -7.70
CA LEU A 383 67.92 -10.82 -6.66
C LEU A 383 68.82 -12.00 -7.02
N TRP A 384 68.23 -13.12 -7.45
CA TRP A 384 68.94 -14.33 -7.87
C TRP A 384 69.94 -14.04 -9.01
N LYS A 385 69.54 -13.30 -10.05
CA LYS A 385 70.43 -12.88 -11.15
C LYS A 385 71.55 -11.96 -10.67
N GLY A 386 71.26 -11.02 -9.77
CA GLY A 386 72.27 -10.12 -9.20
C GLY A 386 73.33 -10.88 -8.40
N ASN A 387 72.88 -11.82 -7.57
CA ASN A 387 73.75 -12.71 -6.81
C ASN A 387 74.59 -13.60 -7.72
N GLU A 388 73.99 -14.16 -8.77
CA GLU A 388 74.66 -15.00 -9.75
C GLU A 388 75.83 -14.24 -10.39
N LYS A 389 75.59 -13.03 -10.91
CA LYS A 389 76.62 -12.21 -11.53
C LYS A 389 77.80 -11.92 -10.61
N MET A 390 77.54 -11.72 -9.31
CA MET A 390 78.59 -11.50 -8.30
C MET A 390 79.38 -12.79 -8.02
N LEU A 391 78.68 -13.92 -7.90
CA LEU A 391 79.25 -15.22 -7.54
C LEU A 391 79.91 -15.95 -8.72
N GLU A 392 79.79 -15.45 -9.95
CA GLU A 392 80.51 -15.94 -11.13
C GLU A 392 81.97 -15.46 -11.19
N GLY A 393 82.32 -14.38 -10.48
CA GLY A 393 83.68 -13.83 -10.49
C GLY A 393 84.62 -14.60 -9.56
N GLU A 394 85.67 -15.24 -10.10
CA GLU A 394 86.71 -15.92 -9.30
C GLU A 394 87.34 -14.99 -8.25
N GLU A 395 87.51 -13.70 -8.59
CA GLU A 395 88.04 -12.67 -7.69
C GLU A 395 87.24 -12.55 -6.38
N TYR A 396 85.91 -12.75 -6.43
CA TYR A 396 85.04 -12.68 -5.26
C TYR A 396 85.43 -13.70 -4.18
N TYR A 397 86.00 -14.84 -4.57
CA TYR A 397 86.36 -15.95 -3.67
C TYR A 397 87.78 -15.83 -3.10
N GLY A 398 88.63 -14.95 -3.65
CA GLY A 398 90.01 -14.77 -3.21
C GLY A 398 90.82 -16.07 -3.26
N LYS A 399 91.29 -16.56 -2.10
CA LYS A 399 92.12 -17.79 -2.00
C LYS A 399 91.30 -19.10 -1.95
N LYS A 400 89.97 -19.03 -2.02
CA LYS A 400 89.04 -20.17 -1.86
C LYS A 400 88.69 -20.83 -3.20
N LYS A 401 89.72 -21.41 -3.85
CA LYS A 401 89.61 -21.93 -5.22
C LYS A 401 88.63 -23.09 -5.36
N HIS A 402 88.64 -24.06 -4.43
CA HIS A 402 87.76 -25.21 -4.53
C HIS A 402 86.31 -24.86 -4.19
N LEU A 403 86.07 -23.86 -3.33
CA LEU A 403 84.73 -23.28 -3.17
C LEU A 403 84.25 -22.63 -4.47
N TYR A 404 85.09 -21.86 -5.17
CA TYR A 404 84.72 -21.30 -6.48
C TYR A 404 84.37 -22.41 -7.49
N GLU A 405 85.25 -23.39 -7.70
CA GLU A 405 85.02 -24.52 -8.62
C GLU A 405 83.73 -25.28 -8.27
N ALA A 406 83.49 -25.54 -6.99
CA ALA A 406 82.30 -26.21 -6.49
C ALA A 406 81.03 -25.38 -6.76
N THR A 407 81.07 -24.06 -6.55
CA THR A 407 79.93 -23.17 -6.79
C THR A 407 79.56 -23.07 -8.26
N VAL A 408 80.54 -23.02 -9.16
CA VAL A 408 80.31 -23.03 -10.62
C VAL A 408 79.56 -24.29 -11.04
N LEU A 409 79.97 -25.46 -10.52
CA LEU A 409 79.29 -26.73 -10.79
C LEU A 409 77.87 -26.76 -10.21
N ALA A 410 77.72 -26.40 -8.92
CA ALA A 410 76.45 -26.39 -8.20
C ALA A 410 75.42 -25.43 -8.82
N PHE A 411 75.78 -24.16 -8.98
CA PHE A 411 74.90 -23.15 -9.56
C PHE A 411 74.60 -23.45 -11.03
N GLY A 412 75.57 -23.95 -11.79
CA GLY A 412 75.37 -24.33 -13.19
C GLY A 412 74.30 -25.41 -13.37
N GLN A 413 74.32 -26.48 -12.55
CA GLN A 413 73.29 -27.51 -12.59
C GLN A 413 71.93 -26.98 -12.10
N GLN A 414 71.91 -26.27 -10.96
CA GLN A 414 70.69 -25.72 -10.39
C GLN A 414 69.99 -24.75 -11.35
N LYS A 415 70.75 -23.84 -11.97
CA LYS A 415 70.28 -22.90 -13.00
C LYS A 415 69.64 -23.64 -14.17
N ARG A 416 70.33 -24.63 -14.75
CA ARG A 416 69.80 -25.41 -15.88
C ARG A 416 68.50 -26.11 -15.53
N SER A 417 68.46 -26.76 -14.36
CA SER A 417 67.26 -27.44 -13.87
C SER A 417 66.08 -26.46 -13.70
N MET A 418 66.27 -25.39 -12.91
CA MET A 418 65.23 -24.41 -12.63
C MET A 418 64.69 -23.73 -13.90
N LEU A 419 65.59 -23.27 -14.80
CA LEU A 419 65.19 -22.60 -16.03
C LEU A 419 64.50 -23.53 -17.02
N SER A 420 64.82 -24.83 -16.98
CA SER A 420 64.15 -25.83 -17.81
C SER A 420 62.77 -26.17 -17.27
N THR A 421 62.65 -26.44 -15.96
CA THR A 421 61.37 -26.78 -15.30
C THR A 421 60.35 -25.66 -15.44
N HIS A 422 60.79 -24.41 -15.29
CA HIS A 422 59.90 -23.23 -15.29
C HIS A 422 59.90 -22.46 -16.61
N ARG A 423 60.25 -23.12 -17.73
CA ARG A 423 60.37 -22.47 -19.04
C ARG A 423 59.07 -21.76 -19.45
N GLU A 424 57.93 -22.45 -19.36
CA GLU A 424 56.62 -21.93 -19.74
C GLU A 424 56.16 -20.81 -18.78
N THR A 425 56.29 -21.05 -17.47
CA THR A 425 55.99 -20.08 -16.41
C THR A 425 56.72 -18.77 -16.65
N ARG A 426 58.03 -18.84 -16.86
CA ARG A 426 58.88 -17.68 -17.13
C ARG A 426 58.47 -16.96 -18.42
N THR A 427 58.19 -17.71 -19.49
CA THR A 427 57.74 -17.12 -20.77
C THR A 427 56.44 -16.33 -20.61
N ASN A 428 55.47 -16.87 -19.86
CA ASN A 428 54.19 -16.21 -19.60
C ASN A 428 54.35 -15.00 -18.67
N LEU A 429 55.21 -15.07 -17.66
CA LEU A 429 55.54 -13.95 -16.78
C LEU A 429 56.21 -12.79 -17.55
N ASP A 430 57.17 -13.09 -18.42
CA ASP A 430 57.86 -12.09 -19.25
C ASP A 430 56.91 -11.39 -20.22
N ARG A 431 55.93 -12.13 -20.78
CA ARG A 431 54.87 -11.60 -21.64
C ARG A 431 53.73 -10.91 -20.87
N LYS A 432 53.74 -10.96 -19.54
CA LYS A 432 52.66 -10.47 -18.67
C LYS A 432 51.30 -11.12 -18.98
N THR A 433 51.31 -12.36 -19.45
CA THR A 433 50.10 -13.14 -19.76
C THR A 433 49.76 -14.04 -18.58
N TYR A 434 49.27 -13.44 -17.49
CA TYR A 434 49.01 -14.12 -16.22
C TYR A 434 47.81 -15.08 -16.26
N ASP A 435 46.88 -14.90 -17.20
CA ASP A 435 45.69 -15.76 -17.34
C ASP A 435 46.04 -17.24 -17.59
N ASN A 436 47.19 -17.50 -18.21
CA ASN A 436 47.68 -18.85 -18.53
C ASN A 436 48.46 -19.51 -17.37
N LEU A 437 48.61 -18.82 -16.24
CA LEU A 437 49.34 -19.31 -15.08
C LEU A 437 48.36 -19.72 -13.99
N ASN A 438 48.64 -20.77 -13.24
CA ASN A 438 47.91 -21.10 -12.02
C ASN A 438 48.80 -20.89 -10.79
N ASN A 439 48.18 -20.82 -9.62
CA ASN A 439 48.88 -20.52 -8.38
C ASN A 439 49.93 -21.60 -8.03
N THR A 440 49.64 -22.87 -8.29
CA THR A 440 50.56 -24.00 -8.01
C THR A 440 51.88 -23.87 -8.77
N VAL A 441 51.82 -23.54 -10.06
CA VAL A 441 53.01 -23.40 -10.91
C VAL A 441 53.84 -22.17 -10.50
N LEU A 442 53.18 -21.07 -10.11
CA LEU A 442 53.86 -19.88 -9.60
C LEU A 442 54.54 -20.14 -8.25
N GLU A 443 53.86 -20.83 -7.32
CA GLU A 443 54.41 -21.22 -6.02
C GLU A 443 55.63 -22.13 -6.17
N ALA A 444 55.58 -23.11 -7.08
CA ALA A 444 56.71 -23.98 -7.37
C ALA A 444 57.91 -23.18 -7.90
N TYR A 445 57.69 -22.24 -8.83
CA TYR A 445 58.79 -21.42 -9.35
C TYR A 445 59.37 -20.48 -8.30
N LEU A 446 58.52 -19.86 -7.49
CA LEU A 446 58.95 -19.02 -6.38
C LEU A 446 59.81 -19.81 -5.39
N LYS A 447 59.39 -21.03 -5.05
CA LYS A 447 60.14 -21.92 -4.15
C LYS A 447 61.52 -22.24 -4.72
N ASP A 448 61.62 -22.62 -5.99
CA ASP A 448 62.91 -22.94 -6.61
C ASP A 448 63.85 -21.73 -6.67
N LEU A 449 63.30 -20.52 -6.88
CA LEU A 449 64.06 -19.28 -6.78
C LEU A 449 64.56 -19.02 -5.35
N ASP A 450 63.70 -19.21 -4.35
CA ASP A 450 64.06 -19.05 -2.95
C ASP A 450 65.15 -20.04 -2.54
N ASP A 451 65.05 -21.31 -2.96
CA ASP A 451 66.06 -22.35 -2.72
C ASP A 451 67.41 -22.02 -3.40
N ALA A 452 67.37 -21.46 -4.61
CA ALA A 452 68.58 -21.00 -5.31
C ALA A 452 69.23 -19.79 -4.62
N ILE A 453 68.43 -18.84 -4.15
CA ILE A 453 68.93 -17.68 -3.40
C ILE A 453 69.53 -18.11 -2.06
N ALA A 454 68.90 -19.06 -1.37
CA ALA A 454 69.41 -19.59 -0.10
C ALA A 454 70.80 -20.22 -0.27
N LEU A 455 71.00 -21.02 -1.32
CA LEU A 455 72.32 -21.57 -1.64
C LEU A 455 73.33 -20.45 -1.96
N GLN A 456 72.94 -19.44 -2.74
CA GLN A 456 73.80 -18.29 -3.02
C GLN A 456 74.19 -17.55 -1.74
N ASP A 457 73.26 -17.34 -0.82
CA ASP A 457 73.51 -16.64 0.44
C ASP A 457 74.42 -17.45 1.38
N LYS A 458 74.26 -18.79 1.42
CA LYS A 458 75.20 -19.68 2.11
C LYS A 458 76.61 -19.55 1.56
N VAL A 459 76.76 -19.56 0.24
CA VAL A 459 78.06 -19.38 -0.42
C VAL A 459 78.67 -18.02 -0.10
N LYS A 460 77.89 -16.93 -0.16
CA LYS A 460 78.37 -15.59 0.25
C LYS A 460 78.88 -15.57 1.69
N ALA A 461 78.22 -16.29 2.60
CA ALA A 461 78.66 -16.39 3.99
C ALA A 461 79.98 -17.17 4.11
N LEU A 462 80.11 -18.29 3.38
CA LEU A 462 81.34 -19.09 3.34
C LEU A 462 82.52 -18.30 2.74
N VAL A 463 82.27 -17.48 1.72
CA VAL A 463 83.30 -16.58 1.16
C VAL A 463 83.84 -15.61 2.22
N LYS A 464 82.97 -15.08 3.08
CA LYS A 464 83.36 -14.16 4.17
C LYS A 464 84.03 -14.83 5.37
N THR A 465 83.95 -16.16 5.47
CA THR A 465 84.49 -16.91 6.62
C THR A 465 86.02 -17.01 6.50
N GLU A 466 86.75 -16.81 7.60
CA GLU A 466 88.23 -16.78 7.58
C GLU A 466 88.86 -18.18 7.47
N ASP A 467 88.29 -19.19 8.14
CA ASP A 467 88.78 -20.58 8.08
C ASP A 467 87.82 -21.48 7.29
N THR A 468 88.21 -21.82 6.06
CA THR A 468 87.49 -22.77 5.20
C THR A 468 88.38 -23.94 4.76
N LYS A 469 89.54 -24.17 5.40
CA LYS A 469 90.53 -25.15 4.92
C LYS A 469 89.99 -26.56 4.80
N ASP A 470 89.21 -27.01 5.77
CA ASP A 470 88.65 -28.36 5.77
C ASP A 470 87.48 -28.49 4.79
N LEU A 471 86.64 -27.45 4.68
CA LEU A 471 85.62 -27.35 3.65
C LEU A 471 86.23 -27.42 2.24
N GLU A 472 87.31 -26.68 1.97
CA GLU A 472 88.01 -26.71 0.68
C GLU A 472 88.55 -28.11 0.35
N LYS A 473 89.09 -28.85 1.34
CA LYS A 473 89.54 -30.24 1.14
C LYS A 473 88.37 -31.19 0.83
N GLU A 474 87.22 -30.97 1.45
CA GLU A 474 86.02 -31.77 1.22
C GLU A 474 85.41 -31.49 -0.15
N LEU A 475 85.22 -30.21 -0.49
CA LEU A 475 84.69 -29.78 -1.79
C LEU A 475 85.55 -30.30 -2.96
N LYS A 476 86.87 -30.34 -2.80
CA LYS A 476 87.80 -30.91 -3.79
C LYS A 476 87.50 -32.38 -4.14
N LYS A 477 86.91 -33.15 -3.22
CA LYS A 477 86.61 -34.58 -3.40
C LYS A 477 85.20 -34.84 -3.95
N LEU A 478 84.36 -33.81 -4.06
CA LEU A 478 82.99 -33.96 -4.52
C LEU A 478 82.91 -33.72 -6.03
N GLU A 479 82.47 -34.75 -6.77
CA GLU A 479 82.42 -34.71 -8.24
C GLU A 479 81.03 -34.37 -8.79
N THR A 480 79.99 -34.44 -7.96
CA THR A 480 78.60 -34.18 -8.39
C THR A 480 78.07 -32.89 -7.81
N ALA A 481 77.33 -32.12 -8.61
CA ALA A 481 76.75 -30.88 -8.16
C ALA A 481 75.75 -31.09 -7.00
N GLN A 482 75.04 -32.23 -6.97
CA GLN A 482 74.15 -32.55 -5.85
C GLN A 482 74.92 -32.81 -4.54
N ALA A 483 76.04 -33.53 -4.59
CA ALA A 483 76.86 -33.75 -3.40
C ALA A 483 77.46 -32.42 -2.90
N ILE A 484 77.88 -31.55 -3.82
CA ILE A 484 78.36 -30.20 -3.51
C ILE A 484 77.24 -29.37 -2.87
N ILE A 485 76.04 -29.31 -3.45
CA ILE A 485 74.90 -28.57 -2.90
C ILE A 485 74.58 -29.06 -1.49
N ASN A 486 74.50 -30.38 -1.30
CA ASN A 486 74.24 -30.96 0.02
C ASN A 486 75.31 -30.54 1.04
N ARG A 487 76.58 -30.54 0.63
CA ARG A 487 77.68 -30.14 1.51
C ARG A 487 77.68 -28.65 1.85
N LEU A 488 77.37 -27.79 0.87
CA LEU A 488 77.28 -26.33 1.05
C LEU A 488 76.07 -25.91 1.90
N MET A 489 75.03 -26.74 1.94
CA MET A 489 73.82 -26.49 2.72
C MET A 489 73.81 -27.15 4.10
N GLN A 490 74.76 -28.05 4.40
CA GLN A 490 74.98 -28.58 5.75
C GLN A 490 75.44 -27.47 6.70
N GLU A 491 74.93 -27.48 7.93
CA GLU A 491 75.27 -26.50 8.98
C GLU A 491 76.74 -26.56 9.40
#